data_AF-A0A7D4SID3-F1
#
_entry.id   AF-A0A7D4SID3-F1
#
_cell.length_a   1.000
_cell.length_b   1.000
_cell.length_c   1.000
_cell.angle_alpha   90.00
_cell.angle_beta   90.00
_cell.angle_gamma   90.00
#
_symmetry.space_group_name_H-M   'P 1'
#
loop_
_entity.id
_entity.type
_entity.pdbx_description
1 polymer ?
#
loop_
_entity_poly.entity_id
_entity_poly.type
_entity_poly.pdbx_seq_one_letter_code
_entity_poly.pdbx_strand_id
1 'polypeptide(L)' 'MDIWSKIFWQAGLGLSIVVLFVAISALMNAENGQLTVENLEHLSGTYSALFSTLQFVVYPWLALGLFLLIRFITRRFS' A
#
# COMPACT_ATOMS: atom_id res chain seq x y z
N MET A 1 -19.35 -6.12 -11.13
CA MET A 1 -17.88 -6.06 -11.05
C MET A 1 -17.29 -7.36 -11.57
N ASP A 2 -16.40 -7.29 -12.55
CA ASP A 2 -15.70 -8.47 -13.03
C ASP A 2 -14.68 -8.95 -11.99
N ILE A 3 -14.23 -10.20 -12.12
CA ILE A 3 -13.35 -10.85 -11.15
C ILE A 3 -12.04 -10.09 -10.95
N TRP A 4 -11.48 -9.50 -12.01
CA TRP A 4 -10.23 -8.72 -11.95
C TRP A 4 -10.41 -7.43 -11.16
N SER A 5 -11.52 -6.71 -11.37
CA SER A 5 -11.85 -5.53 -10.57
C SER A 5 -12.09 -5.89 -9.09
N LYS A 6 -12.70 -7.04 -8.79
CA LYS A 6 -12.88 -7.51 -7.40
C LYS A 6 -11.53 -7.75 -6.72
N ILE A 7 -10.63 -8.46 -7.39
CA ILE A 7 -9.28 -8.74 -6.88
C ILE A 7 -8.51 -7.43 -6.64
N PHE A 8 -8.55 -6.51 -7.61
CA PHE A 8 -7.90 -5.20 -7.49
C PHE A 8 -8.40 -4.42 -6.27
N TRP A 9 -9.72 -4.36 -6.07
CA TRP A 9 -10.32 -3.67 -4.93
C TRP A 9 -9.99 -4.33 -3.59
N GLN A 10 -10.08 -5.66 -3.49
CA GLN A 10 -9.77 -6.38 -2.26
C GLN A 10 -8.29 -6.27 -1.88
N ALA A 11 -7.40 -6.40 -2.85
CA ALA A 11 -5.97 -6.19 -2.64
C ALA A 11 -5.66 -4.73 -2.23
N GLY A 12 -6.33 -3.76 -2.86
CA GLY A 12 -6.21 -2.35 -2.49
C GLY A 12 -6.66 -2.06 -1.05
N LEU A 13 -7.77 -2.68 -0.62
CA LEU A 13 -8.21 -2.63 0.77
C LEU A 13 -7.18 -3.22 1.72
N GLY A 14 -6.63 -4.41 1.42
CA GLY A 14 -5.57 -5.01 2.22
C GLY A 14 -4.35 -4.09 2.35
N LEU A 15 -3.89 -3.51 1.24
CA LEU A 15 -2.76 -2.56 1.24
C LEU A 15 -3.06 -1.31 2.08
N SER A 16 -4.28 -0.77 2.00
CA SER A 16 -4.67 0.40 2.80
C SER A 16 -4.64 0.13 4.30
N ILE A 17 -5.09 -1.06 4.72
CA ILE A 17 -5.05 -1.50 6.12
C ILE A 17 -3.59 -1.59 6.59
N VAL A 18 -2.71 -2.20 5.79
CA VAL A 18 -1.28 -2.30 6.14
C VAL A 18 -0.66 -0.91 6.31
N VAL A 19 -0.88 0.01 5.37
CA VAL A 19 -0.35 1.38 5.45
C VAL A 19 -0.90 2.12 6.68
N LEU A 20 -2.19 1.96 6.98
CA LEU A 20 -2.80 2.54 8.17
C LEU A 20 -2.15 2.00 9.46
N PHE A 21 -1.92 0.69 9.54
CA PHE A 21 -1.23 0.09 10.68
C PHE A 21 0.19 0.61 10.85
N VAL A 22 0.93 0.81 9.76
CA VAL A 22 2.27 1.42 9.80
C VAL A 22 2.20 2.86 10.32
N ALA A 23 1.25 3.65 9.82
CA ALA A 23 1.07 5.03 10.27
C ALA A 23 0.76 5.10 11.77
N ILE A 24 -0.17 4.27 12.26
CA ILE A 24 -0.50 4.17 13.68
C ILE A 24 0.71 3.72 14.49
N SER A 25 1.42 2.67 14.04
CA SER A 25 2.62 2.17 14.70
C SER A 25 3.71 3.24 14.82
N ALA A 26 3.91 4.06 13.78
CA ALA A 26 4.84 5.17 13.84
C ALA A 26 4.36 6.23 14.86
N LEU A 27 3.08 6.63 14.78
CA LEU A 27 2.48 7.62 15.69
C LEU A 27 2.54 7.20 17.17
N MET A 28 2.50 5.90 17.48
CA MET A 28 2.68 5.41 18.86
C MET A 28 4.07 5.71 19.43
N ASN A 29 5.06 5.96 18.58
CA ASN A 29 6.42 6.34 18.97
C ASN A 29 6.66 7.86 18.88
N ALA A 30 5.61 8.65 18.60
CA ALA A 30 5.72 10.10 18.63
C ALA A 30 5.87 10.59 20.07
N GLU A 31 6.85 11.46 20.31
CA GLU A 31 7.08 12.08 21.61
C GLU A 31 6.69 13.55 21.54
N ASN A 32 5.94 14.05 22.53
CA ASN A 32 5.40 15.42 22.55
C ASN A 32 4.62 15.82 21.27
N GLY A 33 3.96 14.85 20.64
CA GLY A 33 3.20 15.06 19.39
C GLY A 33 4.08 15.24 18.16
N GLN A 34 5.39 15.00 18.26
CA GLN A 34 6.34 15.04 17.15
C GLN A 34 6.90 13.65 16.87
N LEU A 35 6.99 13.34 15.59
CA LEU A 35 7.59 12.10 15.11
C LEU A 35 9.02 12.41 14.63
N THR A 36 10.02 12.04 15.40
CA THR A 36 11.44 12.22 15.05
C THR A 36 12.01 10.94 14.45
N VAL A 37 13.12 11.08 13.71
CA VAL A 37 13.81 9.94 13.10
C VAL A 37 14.45 9.06 14.18
N GLU A 38 15.00 9.66 15.24
CA GLU A 38 15.59 8.92 16.38
C GLU A 38 14.57 8.02 17.07
N ASN A 39 13.33 8.49 17.24
CA ASN A 39 12.27 7.70 17.87
C ASN A 39 11.88 6.46 17.06
N LEU A 40 12.14 6.47 15.74
CA LEU A 40 11.83 5.37 14.84
C LEU A 40 13.06 4.52 14.47
N GLU A 41 14.25 4.88 14.93
CA GLU A 41 15.50 4.21 14.55
C GLU A 41 15.47 2.72 14.90
N HIS A 42 14.90 2.37 16.06
CA HIS A 42 14.71 1.00 16.51
C HIS A 42 13.74 0.18 15.63
N LEU A 43 12.88 0.83 14.84
CA LEU A 43 11.93 0.19 13.91
C LEU A 43 12.41 0.21 12.45
N SER A 44 13.54 0.86 12.16
CA SER A 44 14.08 1.03 10.81
C SER A 44 14.21 -0.31 10.05
N GLY A 45 14.75 -1.34 10.71
CA GLY A 45 14.87 -2.69 10.15
C GLY A 45 13.51 -3.30 9.79
N THR A 46 12.53 -3.18 10.69
CA THR A 46 11.17 -3.68 10.49
C THR A 46 10.47 -2.97 9.33
N TYR A 47 10.55 -1.64 9.25
CA TYR A 47 9.95 -0.86 8.18
C TYR A 47 10.64 -1.09 6.83
N SER A 48 11.96 -1.27 6.81
CA SER A 48 12.68 -1.64 5.59
C SER A 48 12.28 -3.01 5.07
N ALA A 49 12.15 -4.00 5.96
CA ALA A 49 11.69 -5.35 5.59
C ALA A 49 10.24 -5.33 5.09
N LEU A 50 9.36 -4.57 5.75
CA LEU A 50 7.98 -4.37 5.33
C LEU A 50 7.92 -3.70 3.95
N PHE A 51 8.73 -2.67 3.72
CA PHE A 51 8.79 -1.97 2.44
C PHE A 51 9.19 -2.92 1.29
N SER A 52 10.26 -3.70 1.49
CA SER A 52 10.68 -4.71 0.51
C SER A 52 9.58 -5.74 0.22
N THR A 53 8.88 -6.19 1.26
CA THR A 53 7.74 -7.12 1.12
C THR A 53 6.58 -6.47 0.36
N LEU A 54 6.27 -5.21 0.66
CA LEU A 54 5.21 -4.47 -0.01
C LEU A 54 5.53 -4.23 -1.48
N GLN A 55 6.80 -4.00 -1.86
CA GLN A 55 7.17 -3.87 -3.27
C GLN A 55 6.75 -5.09 -4.09
N PHE A 56 6.94 -6.30 -3.56
CA PHE A 56 6.53 -7.54 -4.24
C PHE A 56 5.02 -7.65 -4.46
N VAL A 57 4.22 -7.03 -3.59
CA VAL A 57 2.74 -7.04 -3.70
C VAL A 57 2.23 -5.85 -4.53
N VAL A 58 2.81 -4.67 -4.33
CA VAL A 58 2.39 -3.41 -4.95
C VAL A 58 2.70 -3.40 -6.43
N TYR A 59 3.84 -3.92 -6.89
CA TYR A 59 4.16 -3.92 -8.32
C TYR A 59 3.16 -4.74 -9.17
N PRO A 60 2.83 -6.00 -8.83
CA PRO A 60 1.77 -6.73 -9.52
C PRO A 60 0.40 -6.06 -9.40
N TRP A 61 0.08 -5.47 -8.24
CA TRP A 61 -1.18 -4.78 -8.02
C TRP A 61 -1.32 -3.53 -8.91
N LEU A 62 -0.26 -2.74 -9.06
CA LEU A 62 -0.22 -1.59 -9.98
C LEU A 62 -0.35 -2.04 -11.45
N ALA A 63 0.31 -3.13 -11.84
CA ALA A 63 0.17 -3.70 -13.18
C ALA A 63 -1.29 -4.12 -13.46
N LEU A 64 -1.96 -4.73 -12.48
CA LEU A 64 -3.39 -5.07 -12.57
C LEU A 64 -4.26 -3.81 -12.70
N GLY A 65 -3.96 -2.76 -11.93
CA GLY A 65 -4.63 -1.47 -12.04
C GLY A 65 -4.50 -0.85 -13.43
N LEU A 66 -3.30 -0.87 -14.00
CA LEU A 66 -3.05 -0.38 -15.36
C LEU A 66 -3.82 -1.20 -16.41
N PHE A 67 -3.83 -2.53 -16.28
CA PHE A 67 -4.61 -3.40 -17.15
C PHE A 67 -6.11 -3.06 -17.11
N LEU A 68 -6.68 -2.88 -15.91
CA LEU A 68 -8.08 -2.50 -15.75
C LEU A 68 -8.37 -1.12 -16.32
N LEU A 69 -7.47 -0.16 -16.13
CA LEU A 69 -7.60 1.20 -16.66
C LEU A 69 -7.60 1.19 -18.19
N ILE A 70 -6.65 0.50 -18.82
CA ILE A 70 -6.58 0.36 -20.29
C ILE A 70 -7.86 -0.28 -20.81
N ARG A 71 -8.29 -1.40 -20.21
CA ARG A 71 -9.52 -2.09 -20.59
C ARG A 71 -10.75 -1.18 -20.47
N PHE A 72 -10.81 -0.36 -19.43
CA PHE A 72 -11.90 0.60 -19.24
C PHE A 72 -11.91 1.66 -20.35
N ILE A 73 -10.75 2.23 -20.67
CA ILE A 73 -10.60 3.22 -21.76
C ILE A 73 -11.02 2.59 -23.10
N THR A 74 -10.45 1.44 -23.46
CA THR A 74 -10.77 0.78 -24.74
C THR A 74 -12.26 0.48 -24.89
N ARG A 75 -12.94 0.07 -23.81
CA ARG A 75 -14.39 -0.20 -23.85
C ARG A 75 -15.29 1.04 -23.88
N ARG A 76 -14.77 2.21 -23.52
CA ARG A 76 -15.54 3.47 -23.49
C ARG A 76 -15.40 4.26 -24.78
N PHE A 77 -14.31 4.06 -25.52
CA PHE A 77 -13.99 4.77 -26.75
C PHE A 77 -14.03 3.89 -28.02
N SER A 78 -14.43 2.62 -27.89
CA SER A 78 -14.76 1.69 -28.99
C SER A 78 -16.22 1.29 -28.92
#